data_AF-A0A5S4TGR4-F1
#
_entry.id   AF-A0A5S4TGR4-F1
#
_cell.length_a   1.000
_cell.length_b   1.000
_cell.length_c   1.000
_cell.angle_alpha   90.00
_cell.angle_beta   90.00
_cell.angle_gamma   90.00
#
_symmetry.space_group_name_H-M   'P 1'
#
loop_
_entity.id
_entity.type
_entity.pdbx_description
1 polymer ?
#
loop_
_entity_poly.entity_id
_entity_poly.type
_entity_poly.pdbx_seq_one_letter_code
_entity_poly.pdbx_strand_id
1 'polypeptide(L)' 'MTHILVATDAWHPQVNGVVRTLTMMAQAAKSLGVEVSFLTPDEFRTFAMPSYRDLRLALPYQAKVASLIKAAKPD' A
#
# COMPACT_ATOMS: atom_id res chain seq x y z
N MET A 1 7.28 19.63 3.89
CA MET A 1 6.37 18.60 4.41
C MET A 1 6.93 17.29 3.90
N THR A 2 7.28 16.36 4.78
CA THR A 2 7.95 15.12 4.34
C THR A 2 6.92 14.15 3.80
N HIS A 3 7.12 13.60 2.62
CA HIS A 3 6.25 12.64 1.96
C HIS A 3 6.88 11.25 1.93
N ILE A 4 6.26 10.31 2.63
CA ILE A 4 6.72 8.91 2.70
C ILE A 4 5.73 8.04 1.92
N LEU A 5 6.26 7.23 0.99
CA LEU A 5 5.49 6.19 0.31
C LEU A 5 5.73 4.85 0.99
N VAL A 6 4.66 4.21 1.47
CA VAL A 6 4.71 2.87 2.07
C VAL A 6 4.17 1.85 1.08
N ALA A 7 5.02 0.91 0.65
CA ALA A 7 4.59 -0.24 -0.14
C ALA A 7 4.13 -1.37 0.79
N THR A 8 2.91 -1.87 0.60
CA THR A 8 2.34 -2.95 1.43
C THR A 8 1.46 -3.87 0.59
N ASP A 9 1.45 -5.16 0.93
CA ASP A 9 0.52 -6.16 0.40
C ASP A 9 -0.76 -6.30 1.26
N ALA A 10 -0.77 -5.70 2.45
CA ALA A 10 -1.90 -5.66 3.36
C ALA A 10 -2.64 -4.33 3.23
N TRP A 11 -3.73 -4.34 2.46
CA TRP A 11 -4.59 -3.17 2.29
C TRP A 11 -6.07 -3.53 2.34
N HIS A 12 -6.93 -2.50 2.37
CA HIS A 12 -8.37 -2.68 2.26
C HIS A 12 -8.71 -3.49 1.00
N PRO A 13 -9.71 -4.39 1.05
CA PRO A 13 -10.74 -4.57 2.09
C PRO A 13 -10.33 -5.42 3.31
N GLN A 14 -9.06 -5.82 3.45
CA GLN A 14 -8.63 -6.64 4.58
C GLN A 14 -8.79 -5.88 5.92
N VAL A 15 -9.36 -6.54 6.93
CA VAL A 15 -9.58 -5.99 8.28
C VAL A 15 -8.63 -6.59 9.32
N ASN A 16 -7.36 -6.80 8.93
CA ASN A 16 -6.35 -7.38 9.80
C ASN A 16 -5.61 -6.30 10.64
N GLY A 17 -4.77 -6.77 11.58
CA GLY A 17 -3.99 -5.89 12.44
C GLY A 17 -3.00 -4.99 11.69
N VAL A 18 -2.47 -5.43 10.55
CA VAL A 18 -1.50 -4.66 9.75
C VAL A 18 -2.17 -3.44 9.12
N VAL A 19 -3.33 -3.61 8.47
CA VAL A 19 -4.10 -2.50 7.88
C VAL A 19 -4.43 -1.46 8.94
N ARG A 20 -4.86 -1.89 10.13
CA ARG A 20 -5.14 -0.99 11.25
C ARG A 20 -3.89 -0.24 11.71
N THR A 21 -2.76 -0.92 11.88
CA THR A 21 -1.51 -0.27 12.30
C THR A 21 -1.03 0.75 11.27
N LEU A 22 -1.05 0.41 9.97
CA LEU A 22 -0.64 1.31 8.89
C LEU A 22 -1.52 2.55 8.78
N THR A 23 -2.84 2.39 8.89
CA THR A 23 -3.79 3.51 8.84
C THR A 23 -3.65 4.44 10.05
N MET A 24 -3.50 3.88 11.26
CA MET A 24 -3.25 4.66 12.48
C MET A 24 -1.89 5.37 12.42
N MET A 25 -0.85 4.70 11.92
CA MET A 25 0.47 5.30 11.73
C MET A 25 0.40 6.48 10.75
N ALA A 26 -0.26 6.33 9.60
CA ALA A 26 -0.43 7.43 8.65
C ALA A 26 -1.24 8.59 9.25
N GLN A 27 -2.25 8.31 10.07
CA GLN A 27 -3.01 9.35 10.76
C GLN A 27 -2.16 10.09 11.79
N ALA A 28 -1.36 9.37 12.59
CA ALA A 28 -0.46 9.98 13.56
C ALA A 28 0.64 10.81 12.87
N ALA A 29 1.20 10.31 11.76
CA ALA A 29 2.23 10.98 10.97
C ALA A 29 1.80 12.38 10.47
N LYS A 30 0.51 12.57 10.16
CA LYS A 30 -0.02 13.89 9.76
C LYS A 30 0.24 14.97 10.82
N SER A 31 0.13 14.63 12.11
CA SER A 31 0.41 15.58 13.21
C SER A 31 1.89 15.97 13.32
N LEU A 32 2.78 15.18 12.71
CA LEU A 32 4.22 15.43 12.65
C LEU A 32 4.63 16.16 11.36
N GLY A 33 3.67 16.60 10.54
CA GLY A 33 3.95 17.22 9.24
C GLY A 33 4.47 16.23 8.19
N VAL A 34 4.20 14.95 8.38
CA VAL A 34 4.54 13.87 7.44
C VAL A 34 3.28 13.42 6.72
N GLU A 35 3.30 13.48 5.39
CA GLU A 35 2.30 12.88 4.53
C GLU A 35 2.70 11.44 4.22
N VAL A 36 1.76 10.51 4.35
CA VAL A 36 1.99 9.10 4.02
C VAL A 36 1.02 8.69 2.92
N SER A 37 1.56 8.20 1.81
CA SER A 37 0.83 7.54 0.75
C SER A 37 1.14 6.04 0.72
N PHE A 38 0.27 5.26 0.10
CA PHE A 38 0.39 3.81 0.07
C PHE A 38 0.44 3.28 -1.37
N LEU A 39 1.41 2.41 -1.64
CA LEU A 39 1.45 1.58 -2.83
C LEU A 39 0.91 0.20 -2.45
N THR A 40 -0.25 -0.16 -3.00
CA THR A 40 -1.06 -1.30 -2.54
C THR A 40 -1.31 -2.31 -3.66
N PRO A 41 -1.86 -3.50 -3.36
CA PRO A 41 -2.22 -4.50 -4.37
C PRO A 41 -3.23 -4.00 -5.42
N ASP A 42 -4.04 -2.99 -5.10
CA ASP A 42 -5.12 -2.46 -5.95
C ASP A 42 -4.59 -1.88 -7.27
N GLU A 43 -3.30 -1.51 -7.31
CA GLU A 43 -2.62 -0.98 -8.48
C GLU A 43 -2.21 -2.05 -9.51
N PHE A 44 -2.44 -3.33 -9.19
CA PHE A 44 -1.95 -4.46 -9.97
C PHE A 44 -3.05 -5.45 -10.34
N ARG A 45 -2.78 -6.28 -11.34
CA ARG A 45 -3.63 -7.43 -11.64
C ARG A 45 -3.59 -8.38 -10.45
N THR A 46 -4.77 -8.85 -10.04
CA THR A 46 -4.91 -9.80 -8.93
C THR A 46 -5.55 -11.11 -9.38
N PHE A 47 -5.21 -12.20 -8.69
CA PHE A 47 -5.83 -13.50 -8.84
C PHE A 47 -6.17 -14.10 -7.47
N ALA A 48 -7.15 -14.99 -7.41
CA ALA A 48 -7.52 -15.67 -6.16
C ALA A 48 -6.49 -16.75 -5.80
N MET A 49 -6.07 -16.80 -4.54
CA MET A 49 -5.14 -17.84 -4.07
C MET A 49 -5.78 -19.23 -4.18
N PRO A 50 -5.07 -20.27 -4.68
CA PRO A 50 -5.66 -21.59 -4.91
C PRO A 50 -6.29 -22.24 -3.67
N SER A 51 -5.63 -22.11 -2.51
CA SER A 51 -6.07 -22.68 -1.23
C SER A 51 -6.92 -21.74 -0.38
N TYR A 52 -6.99 -20.44 -0.74
CA TYR A 52 -7.71 -19.43 0.03
C TYR A 52 -8.33 -18.39 -0.92
N ARG A 53 -9.44 -18.75 -1.56
CA ARG A 53 -9.99 -17.98 -2.69
C ARG A 53 -10.44 -16.57 -2.34
N ASP A 54 -10.73 -16.31 -1.07
CA ASP A 54 -11.06 -14.97 -0.57
C ASP A 54 -9.83 -14.04 -0.50
N LEU A 55 -8.61 -14.60 -0.52
CA LEU A 55 -7.38 -13.84 -0.59
C LEU A 55 -6.98 -13.59 -2.05
N ARG A 56 -6.87 -12.31 -2.39
CA ARG A 56 -6.43 -11.84 -3.70
C ARG A 56 -4.95 -11.51 -3.66
N LEU A 57 -4.16 -12.17 -4.51
CA LEU A 57 -2.72 -11.95 -4.64
C LEU A 57 -2.47 -11.01 -5.82
N ALA A 58 -1.68 -9.96 -5.60
CA ALA A 58 -1.23 -9.05 -6.66
C ALA A 58 -0.02 -9.58 -7.43
N LEU A 59 0.06 -9.22 -8.70
CA LEU A 59 1.20 -9.49 -9.58
C LEU A 59 1.91 -8.18 -9.93
N PRO A 60 2.79 -7.66 -9.04
CA PRO A 60 3.55 -6.46 -9.33
C PRO A 60 4.62 -6.72 -10.38
N TYR A 61 4.92 -5.70 -11.17
CA TYR A 61 6.04 -5.71 -12.11
C TYR A 61 6.83 -4.41 -12.01
N GLN A 62 8.15 -4.53 -12.17
CA GLN A 62 9.12 -3.50 -11.83
C GLN A 62 8.81 -2.15 -12.52
N ALA A 63 8.44 -2.17 -13.80
CA ALA A 63 8.16 -0.95 -14.54
C ALA A 63 6.97 -0.15 -13.98
N LYS A 64 5.88 -0.81 -13.56
CA LYS A 64 4.73 -0.14 -12.95
C LYS A 64 5.05 0.36 -11.56
N VAL A 65 5.76 -0.43 -10.75
CA VAL A 65 6.23 0.01 -9.43
C VAL A 65 7.08 1.28 -9.55
N ALA A 66 8.07 1.29 -10.45
CA ALA A 66 8.91 2.45 -10.71
C ALA A 66 8.09 3.67 -11.17
N SER A 67 7.09 3.47 -12.03
CA SER A 67 6.18 4.53 -12.47
C SER A 67 5.34 5.09 -11.32
N LEU A 68 4.84 4.25 -10.41
CA LEU A 68 4.04 4.66 -9.26
C LEU A 68 4.88 5.45 -8.25
N ILE A 69 6.09 4.96 -7.95
CA ILE A 69 7.04 5.68 -7.07
C ILE A 69 7.36 7.05 -7.66
N LYS A 70 7.68 7.11 -8.96
CA LYS A 70 7.97 8.36 -9.67
C LYS A 70 6.79 9.33 -9.68
N ALA A 71 5.56 8.82 -9.81
CA ALA A 71 4.35 9.63 -9.78
C ALA A 71 4.06 10.18 -8.38
N ALA A 72 4.28 9.36 -7.34
CA ALA A 72 4.09 9.74 -5.94
C ALA A 72 5.10 10.81 -5.48
N LYS A 73 6.34 10.80 -6.02
CA LYS A 73 7.42 11.72 -5.62
C LYS A 73 7.61 11.74 -4.08
N PRO A 74 7.87 10.58 -3.45
CA PRO A 74 8.27 10.57 -2.05
C PRO A 74 9.65 11.22 -1.88
N ASP A 75 9.93 11.67 -0.66
CA ASP A 75 11.26 12.16 -0.24
C ASP A 75 12.26 11.02 -0.03
#